data_AF-A0A7C8Z627-F1
#
_entry.id   AF-A0A7C8Z627-F1
#
_cell.length_a   1.000
_cell.length_b   1.000
_cell.length_c   1.000
_cell.angle_alpha   90.00
_cell.angle_beta   90.00
_cell.angle_gamma   90.00
#
_symmetry.space_group_name_H-M   'P 1'
#
loop_
_entity.id
_entity.type
_entity.pdbx_description
1 polymer ?
#
loop_
_entity_poly.entity_id
_entity_poly.type
_entity_poly.pdbx_seq_one_letter_code
_entity_poly.pdbx_strand_id
1 'polypeptide(L)'
;SSDLSPSTAEECLIKNDVAFCNRPSGFLAGKYLGYGYTSLTWAPYGPHWRNLRRISAVEILSSHRVQLLSGIRADEVRMLVLRLISAAGDGDRAVEMKPAMFDLTMNVMTRMIFGKRYYGMEGEEEAKRFREIVAGTFRVFNEICIG
;
A
#
# COMPACT_ATOMS: atom_id res chain seq x y z
N SER A 1 -22.87 -9.31 -20.92
CA SER A 1 -22.55 -9.11 -19.51
C SER A 1 -21.58 -10.19 -19.10
N SER A 2 -20.35 -9.85 -18.71
CA SER A 2 -19.44 -10.81 -18.09
C SER A 2 -19.96 -11.11 -16.70
N ASP A 3 -20.43 -12.34 -16.46
CA ASP A 3 -20.83 -12.78 -15.13
C ASP A 3 -19.62 -12.75 -14.20
N LEU A 4 -19.62 -11.81 -13.25
CA LEU A 4 -18.64 -11.68 -12.16
C LEU A 4 -18.89 -12.77 -11.10
N SER A 5 -18.92 -14.03 -11.51
CA SER A 5 -19.13 -15.18 -10.62
C SER A 5 -17.78 -15.72 -10.09
N PRO A 6 -17.79 -16.43 -8.95
CA PRO A 6 -16.59 -17.09 -8.43
C PRO A 6 -15.93 -18.03 -9.44
N SER A 7 -16.72 -18.72 -10.29
CA SER A 7 -16.18 -19.61 -11.32
C SER A 7 -15.43 -18.85 -12.41
N THR A 8 -15.92 -17.69 -12.84
CA THR A 8 -15.22 -16.82 -13.79
C THR A 8 -13.89 -16.30 -13.19
N ALA A 9 -13.90 -15.95 -11.90
CA ALA A 9 -12.68 -15.53 -11.21
C ALA A 9 -11.64 -16.67 -11.12
N GLU A 10 -12.07 -17.90 -10.81
CA GLU A 10 -11.20 -19.09 -10.81
C GLU A 10 -10.59 -19.35 -12.20
N GLU A 11 -11.41 -19.23 -13.25
CA GLU A 11 -10.96 -19.42 -14.62
C GLU A 11 -9.90 -18.39 -15.03
N CYS A 12 -10.11 -17.11 -14.70
CA CYS A 12 -9.17 -16.04 -15.05
C CYS A 12 -7.91 -16.02 -14.16
N LEU A 13 -8.05 -16.21 -12.85
CA LEU A 13 -6.98 -15.96 -11.88
C LEU A 13 -6.21 -17.21 -11.46
N ILE A 14 -6.71 -18.41 -11.77
CA ILE A 14 -6.04 -19.68 -11.46
C ILE A 14 -5.75 -20.46 -12.72
N LYS A 15 -6.78 -20.78 -13.53
CA LYS A 15 -6.61 -21.65 -14.71
C LYS A 15 -5.85 -20.96 -15.85
N ASN A 16 -6.10 -19.66 -16.05
CA ASN A 16 -5.50 -18.85 -17.11
C ASN A 16 -4.68 -17.67 -16.55
N ASP A 17 -4.13 -17.81 -15.35
CA ASP A 17 -3.49 -16.73 -14.60
C ASP A 17 -2.38 -16.02 -15.41
N VAL A 18 -1.57 -16.76 -16.17
CA VAL A 18 -0.52 -16.20 -17.04
C VAL A 18 -1.10 -15.31 -18.15
N ALA A 19 -2.25 -15.66 -18.73
CA ALA A 19 -2.88 -14.86 -19.78
C ALA A 19 -3.43 -13.54 -19.23
N PHE A 20 -3.98 -13.57 -18.00
CA PHE A 20 -4.64 -12.42 -17.37
C PHE A 20 -3.76 -11.61 -16.40
N CYS A 21 -2.55 -12.06 -16.10
CA CYS A 21 -1.66 -11.36 -15.16
C CYS A 21 -0.98 -10.12 -15.77
N ASN A 22 -1.02 -9.95 -17.09
CA ASN A 22 -0.44 -8.78 -17.75
C ASN A 22 -1.17 -7.49 -17.35
N ARG A 23 -0.41 -6.45 -17.04
CA ARG A 23 -0.93 -5.10 -16.78
C ARG A 23 -1.06 -4.36 -18.10
N PRO A 24 -2.21 -3.73 -18.42
CA PRO A 24 -2.35 -2.98 -19.67
C PRO A 24 -1.29 -1.88 -19.76
N SER A 25 -0.45 -1.92 -20.79
CA SER A 25 0.60 -0.93 -21.04
C SER A 25 0.06 0.44 -21.46
N GLY A 26 -1.26 0.58 -21.60
CA GLY A 26 -1.95 1.83 -21.93
C GLY A 26 -2.12 2.78 -20.74
N PHE A 27 -1.97 2.29 -19.50
CA PHE A 27 -2.06 3.16 -18.33
C PHE A 27 -0.77 3.97 -18.15
N LEU A 28 -0.83 5.28 -18.40
CA LEU A 28 0.32 6.19 -18.24
C LEU A 28 0.92 6.17 -16.83
N ALA A 29 0.19 5.65 -15.83
CA ALA A 29 0.67 5.51 -14.46
C ALA A 29 1.85 4.53 -14.39
N GLY A 30 1.90 3.49 -15.22
CA GLY A 30 3.07 2.62 -15.29
C GLY A 30 4.30 3.34 -15.86
N LYS A 31 4.11 4.30 -16.76
CA LYS A 31 5.19 5.16 -17.28
C LYS A 31 5.71 6.12 -16.21
N TYR A 32 4.82 6.88 -15.57
CA TYR A 32 5.19 7.96 -14.66
C TYR A 32 5.45 7.52 -13.21
N LEU A 33 4.66 6.58 -12.68
CA LEU A 33 4.78 6.06 -11.31
C LEU A 33 5.50 4.71 -11.24
N GLY A 34 5.51 3.96 -12.34
CA GLY A 34 6.11 2.63 -12.43
C GLY A 34 7.54 2.58 -12.95
N TYR A 35 8.24 3.72 -13.00
CA TYR A 35 9.60 3.83 -13.55
C TYR A 35 9.70 3.22 -14.95
N GLY A 36 8.80 3.61 -15.85
CA GLY A 36 8.75 3.05 -17.20
C GLY A 36 8.35 1.58 -17.24
N TYR A 37 7.35 1.17 -16.45
CA TYR A 37 6.85 -0.22 -16.36
C TYR A 37 7.92 -1.22 -15.87
N THR A 38 8.74 -0.82 -14.92
CA THR A 38 9.78 -1.69 -14.33
C THR A 38 9.52 -2.04 -12.88
N SER A 39 8.61 -1.34 -12.19
CA SER A 39 8.26 -1.67 -10.80
C SER A 39 7.34 -2.91 -10.72
N LEU A 40 7.32 -3.57 -9.56
CA LEU A 40 6.53 -4.81 -9.35
C LEU A 40 5.05 -4.66 -9.69
N THR A 41 4.47 -3.48 -9.43
CA THR A 41 3.05 -3.20 -9.69
C THR A 41 2.72 -3.05 -11.18
N TRP A 42 3.70 -2.61 -11.98
CA TRP A 42 3.48 -2.15 -13.36
C TRP A 42 4.21 -2.95 -14.43
N ALA A 43 5.23 -3.72 -14.06
CA ALA A 43 5.99 -4.50 -15.03
C ALA A 43 5.10 -5.57 -15.69
N PRO A 44 5.21 -5.75 -17.02
CA PRO A 44 4.52 -6.82 -17.71
C PRO A 44 5.01 -8.17 -17.21
N TYR A 45 4.16 -9.19 -17.31
CA TYR A 45 4.55 -10.52 -16.88
C TYR A 45 5.72 -11.03 -17.71
N GLY A 46 6.76 -11.51 -17.02
CA GLY A 46 7.99 -11.95 -17.65
C GLY A 46 9.06 -12.28 -16.61
N PRO A 47 10.28 -12.63 -17.04
CA PRO A 47 11.38 -12.95 -16.13
C PRO A 47 11.65 -11.86 -15.08
N HIS A 48 11.62 -10.58 -15.49
CA HIS A 48 11.82 -9.43 -14.59
C HIS A 48 10.76 -9.36 -13.49
N TRP A 49 9.48 -9.36 -13.87
CA TRP A 49 8.38 -9.33 -12.90
C TRP A 49 8.38 -10.54 -11.97
N ARG A 50 8.64 -11.76 -12.49
CA ARG A 50 8.74 -12.98 -11.67
C ARG A 50 9.87 -12.88 -10.65
N ASN A 51 11.01 -12.31 -11.03
CA ASN A 51 12.11 -12.07 -10.12
C ASN A 51 11.73 -11.08 -9.01
N LEU A 52 11.15 -9.93 -9.36
CA LEU A 52 10.65 -8.96 -8.38
C LEU A 52 9.63 -9.58 -7.42
N ARG A 53 8.65 -10.34 -7.95
CA ARG A 53 7.63 -11.01 -7.14
C ARG A 53 8.25 -12.00 -6.18
N ARG A 54 9.26 -12.78 -6.62
CA ARG A 54 9.98 -13.73 -5.76
C ARG A 54 10.71 -13.00 -4.62
N ILE A 55 11.46 -11.96 -4.94
CA ILE A 55 12.19 -11.17 -3.92
C ILE A 55 11.21 -10.58 -2.91
N SER A 56 10.15 -9.92 -3.37
CA SER A 56 9.16 -9.33 -2.47
C SER A 56 8.46 -10.38 -1.59
N ALA A 57 8.13 -11.55 -2.14
CA ALA A 57 7.48 -12.61 -1.38
C ALA A 57 8.40 -13.21 -0.30
N VAL A 58 9.70 -13.35 -0.57
CA VAL A 58 10.65 -13.98 0.36
C VAL A 58 11.17 -12.97 1.39
N GLU A 59 11.60 -11.80 0.95
CA GLU A 59 12.34 -10.84 1.77
C GLU A 59 11.46 -9.84 2.52
N ILE A 60 10.27 -9.55 1.98
CA ILE A 60 9.38 -8.51 2.51
C ILE A 60 8.12 -9.12 3.12
N LEU A 61 7.45 -10.00 2.37
CA LEU A 61 6.10 -10.48 2.67
C LEU A 61 6.06 -11.92 3.20
N SER A 62 7.20 -12.53 3.50
CA SER A 62 7.22 -13.89 4.05
C SER A 62 6.62 -13.93 5.45
N SER A 63 6.03 -15.07 5.82
CA SER A 63 5.45 -15.25 7.16
C SER A 63 6.43 -14.93 8.28
N HIS A 64 7.71 -15.30 8.09
CA HIS A 64 8.78 -14.98 9.03
C HIS A 64 8.98 -13.47 9.19
N ARG A 65 9.08 -12.73 8.07
CA ARG A 65 9.27 -11.26 8.10
C ARG A 65 8.05 -10.55 8.70
N VAL A 66 6.85 -11.00 8.36
CA VAL A 66 5.59 -10.47 8.90
C VAL A 66 5.46 -10.70 10.40
N GLN A 67 5.93 -11.86 10.90
CA GLN A 67 5.95 -12.18 12.33
C GLN A 67 7.04 -11.40 13.08
N LEU A 68 8.24 -11.32 12.51
CA LEU A 68 9.35 -10.53 13.07
C LEU A 68 8.93 -9.05 13.29
N LEU A 69 8.18 -8.50 12.34
CA LEU A 69 7.71 -7.11 12.37
C LEU A 69 6.33 -6.95 13.05
N SER A 70 5.82 -7.99 13.72
CA SER A 70 4.53 -7.93 14.43
C SER A 70 4.51 -6.89 15.54
N GLY A 71 5.63 -6.69 16.23
CA GLY A 71 5.79 -5.67 17.26
C GLY A 71 5.50 -4.26 16.74
N ILE A 72 5.87 -3.95 15.49
CA ILE A 72 5.59 -2.65 14.87
C ILE A 72 4.08 -2.43 14.73
N ARG A 73 3.34 -3.47 14.30
CA ARG A 73 1.87 -3.37 14.18
C ARG A 73 1.21 -3.19 15.55
N ALA A 74 1.64 -3.94 16.55
CA ALA A 74 1.13 -3.82 17.91
C ALA A 74 1.37 -2.40 18.48
N ASP A 75 2.57 -1.86 18.27
CA ASP A 75 2.92 -0.49 18.65
C ASP A 75 2.02 0.56 17.98
N GLU A 76 1.86 0.52 16.65
CA GLU A 76 1.05 1.52 15.95
C GLU A 76 -0.43 1.43 16.35
N VAL A 77 -0.95 0.21 16.56
CA VAL A 77 -2.32 0.02 17.05
C VAL A 77 -2.47 0.59 18.46
N ARG A 78 -1.51 0.32 19.35
CA ARG A 78 -1.52 0.89 20.70
C ARG A 78 -1.49 2.42 20.66
N MET A 79 -0.67 3.01 19.80
CA MET A 79 -0.61 4.47 19.62
C MET A 79 -1.93 5.05 19.12
N LEU A 80 -2.59 4.39 18.16
CA LEU A 80 -3.91 4.82 17.69
C LEU A 80 -4.94 4.76 18.83
N VAL A 81 -4.99 3.66 19.59
CA VAL A 81 -5.91 3.51 20.73
C VAL A 81 -5.70 4.62 21.76
N LEU A 82 -4.44 4.93 22.12
CA LEU A 82 -4.13 6.01 23.05
C LEU A 82 -4.61 7.38 22.52
N ARG A 83 -4.43 7.67 21.24
CA ARG A 83 -4.95 8.90 20.62
C ARG A 83 -6.47 8.97 20.68
N LEU A 84 -7.17 7.86 20.42
CA LEU A 84 -8.63 7.80 20.50
C LEU A 84 -9.14 8.01 21.92
N ILE A 85 -8.52 7.38 22.92
CA ILE A 85 -8.85 7.58 24.34
C ILE A 85 -8.64 9.05 24.74
N SER A 86 -7.52 9.65 24.32
CA SER A 86 -7.23 11.06 24.59
C SER A 86 -8.28 11.99 23.96
N ALA A 87 -8.71 11.72 22.74
CA ALA A 87 -9.73 12.52 22.06
C ALA A 87 -11.12 12.41 22.74
N ALA A 88 -11.44 11.25 23.31
CA ALA A 88 -12.66 11.06 24.09
C ALA A 88 -12.61 11.82 25.42
N GLY A 89 -11.45 11.85 26.09
CA GLY A 89 -11.26 12.55 27.36
C GLY A 89 -11.29 14.08 27.26
N ASP A 90 -10.98 14.66 26.10
CA ASP A 90 -10.91 16.11 25.86
C ASP A 90 -12.25 16.72 25.38
N GLY A 91 -13.37 16.11 25.78
CA GLY A 91 -14.72 16.61 25.46
C GLY A 91 -15.45 15.86 24.34
N ASP A 92 -15.26 14.53 24.25
CA ASP A 92 -15.97 13.66 23.30
C ASP A 92 -15.83 14.10 21.85
N ARG A 93 -14.58 14.37 21.43
CA ARG A 93 -14.30 14.82 20.07
C ARG A 93 -14.47 13.67 19.09
N ALA A 94 -15.34 13.86 18.11
CA ALA A 94 -15.47 12.93 16.98
C ALA A 94 -14.13 12.80 16.23
N VAL A 95 -13.70 11.56 15.99
CA VAL A 95 -12.49 11.24 15.22
C VAL A 95 -12.89 10.61 13.90
N GLU A 96 -12.37 11.16 12.80
CA GLU A 96 -12.53 10.56 11.49
C GLU A 96 -11.67 9.28 11.38
N MET A 97 -12.34 8.12 11.29
CA MET A 97 -11.65 6.82 11.27
C MET A 97 -10.90 6.54 9.96
N LYS A 98 -11.35 7.09 8.83
CA LYS A 98 -10.66 6.92 7.53
C LYS A 98 -9.20 7.42 7.56
N PRO A 99 -8.94 8.71 7.89
CA PRO A 99 -7.57 9.20 7.98
C PRO A 99 -6.79 8.51 9.10
N ALA A 100 -7.41 8.20 10.24
CA ALA A 100 -6.75 7.49 11.33
C ALA A 100 -6.24 6.09 10.93
N MET A 101 -7.05 5.33 10.18
CA MET A 101 -6.67 4.01 9.66
C MET A 101 -5.65 4.10 8.53
N PHE A 102 -5.71 5.15 7.72
CA PHE A 102 -4.71 5.44 6.69
C PHE A 102 -3.35 5.72 7.32
N ASP A 103 -3.29 6.60 8.31
CA ASP A 103 -2.08 6.93 9.08
C ASP A 103 -1.48 5.68 9.73
N LEU A 104 -2.30 4.86 10.37
CA LEU A 104 -1.90 3.57 10.95
C LEU A 104 -1.24 2.67 9.89
N THR A 105 -1.90 2.49 8.74
CA THR A 105 -1.41 1.63 7.66
C THR A 105 -0.09 2.15 7.10
N MET A 106 0.01 3.46 6.87
CA MET A 106 1.23 4.08 6.36
C MET A 106 2.38 4.02 7.37
N ASN A 107 2.12 4.26 8.64
CA ASN A 107 3.14 4.15 9.68
C ASN A 107 3.63 2.71 9.86
N VAL A 108 2.75 1.71 9.78
CA VAL A 108 3.15 0.29 9.76
C VAL A 108 4.08 0.02 8.58
N MET A 109 3.67 0.40 7.35
CA MET A 109 4.49 0.15 6.15
C MET A 109 5.83 0.87 6.20
N THR A 110 5.84 2.16 6.54
CA THR A 110 7.07 2.96 6.59
C THR A 110 8.01 2.55 7.71
N ARG A 111 7.51 2.10 8.86
CA ARG A 111 8.38 1.50 9.90
C ARG A 111 8.90 0.13 9.48
N MET A 112 8.14 -0.67 8.75
CA MET A 112 8.62 -1.95 8.23
C MET A 112 9.70 -1.78 7.15
N ILE A 113 9.64 -0.73 6.33
CA ILE A 113 10.54 -0.50 5.20
C ILE A 113 11.74 0.39 5.60
N PHE A 114 11.47 1.52 6.26
CA PHE A 114 12.45 2.57 6.58
C PHE A 114 12.80 2.65 8.07
N GLY A 115 12.09 1.92 8.94
CA GLY A 115 12.28 2.01 10.40
C GLY A 115 11.76 3.31 11.04
N LYS A 116 11.06 4.17 10.28
CA LYS A 116 10.60 5.49 10.71
C LYS A 116 9.10 5.67 10.57
N ARG A 117 8.53 6.57 11.38
CA ARG A 117 7.14 7.03 11.30
C ARG A 117 7.05 8.25 10.37
N TYR A 118 5.92 8.48 9.70
CA TYR A 118 5.76 9.67 8.85
C TYR A 118 4.42 10.40 9.10
N TYR A 119 3.51 9.81 9.87
CA TYR A 119 2.23 10.40 10.26
C TYR A 119 2.17 10.57 11.78
N GLY A 120 1.73 11.74 12.25
CA GLY A 120 1.74 12.11 13.68
C GLY A 120 3.08 12.67 14.19
N MET A 121 4.04 12.95 13.31
CA MET A 121 5.27 13.70 13.64
C MET A 121 5.13 15.12 13.08
N GLU A 122 4.64 16.03 13.92
CA GLU A 122 4.50 17.44 13.57
C GLU A 122 5.89 18.11 13.55
N GLY A 123 6.15 18.95 12.53
CA GLY A 123 7.38 19.73 12.43
C GLY A 123 8.58 19.05 11.75
N GLU A 124 8.49 17.77 11.38
CA GLU A 124 9.58 17.10 10.64
C GLU A 124 9.43 17.29 9.12
N GLU A 125 10.39 17.98 8.51
CA GLU A 125 10.37 18.31 7.07
C GLU A 125 10.40 17.06 6.18
N GLU A 126 11.16 16.04 6.58
CA GLU A 126 11.17 14.74 5.90
C GLU A 126 9.76 14.11 5.91
N ALA A 127 9.09 14.17 7.06
CA ALA A 127 7.74 13.64 7.23
C ALA A 127 6.71 14.38 6.36
N LYS A 128 6.82 15.71 6.31
CA LYS A 128 5.98 16.55 5.45
C LYS A 128 6.17 16.21 3.97
N ARG A 129 7.41 16.18 3.49
CA ARG A 129 7.74 15.86 2.10
C ARG A 129 7.25 14.47 1.69
N PHE A 130 7.39 13.48 2.57
CA PHE A 130 6.87 12.14 2.31
C PHE A 130 5.35 12.14 2.10
N ARG A 131 4.61 12.80 3.01
CA ARG A 131 3.13 12.89 2.90
C ARG A 131 2.69 13.61 1.62
N GLU A 132 3.41 14.64 1.20
CA GLU A 132 3.18 15.34 -0.08
C GLU A 132 3.39 14.42 -1.28
N ILE A 133 4.46 13.62 -1.28
CA ILE A 133 4.73 12.63 -2.34
C ILE A 133 3.62 11.58 -2.39
N VAL A 134 3.19 11.07 -1.24
CA VAL A 134 2.10 10.07 -1.16
C VAL A 134 0.80 10.65 -1.71
N ALA A 135 0.41 11.86 -1.27
CA ALA A 135 -0.79 12.54 -1.76
C ALA A 135 -0.72 12.82 -3.27
N GLY A 136 0.43 13.30 -3.76
CA GLY A 136 0.68 13.53 -5.19
C GLY A 136 0.58 12.25 -6.01
N THR A 137 1.10 11.14 -5.49
CA THR A 137 1.04 9.81 -6.11
C THR A 137 -0.41 9.35 -6.27
N PHE A 138 -1.24 9.45 -5.22
CA PHE A 138 -2.65 9.05 -5.28
C PHE A 138 -3.46 9.91 -6.26
N ARG A 139 -3.22 11.22 -6.28
CA ARG A 139 -3.87 12.13 -7.25
C ARG A 139 -3.54 11.73 -8.68
N VAL A 140 -2.26 11.59 -9.01
CA VAL A 140 -1.80 11.21 -10.35
C VAL A 140 -2.33 9.82 -10.74
N PHE A 141 -2.33 8.86 -9.82
CA PHE A 141 -2.88 7.54 -10.07
C PHE A 141 -4.37 7.58 -10.39
N ASN A 142 -5.16 8.33 -9.62
CA ASN A 142 -6.60 8.47 -9.88
C ASN A 142 -6.89 9.17 -11.21
N GLU A 143 -6.19 10.26 -11.51
CA GLU A 143 -6.36 11.00 -12.78
C GLU A 143 -6.01 10.14 -14.01
N ILE A 144 -5.01 9.27 -13.90
CA ILE A 144 -4.50 8.51 -15.06
C ILE A 144 -5.19 7.14 -15.23
N CYS A 145 -5.64 6.51 -14.15
CA CYS A 145 -6.18 5.14 -14.20
C CYS A 145 -7.70 5.07 -14.08
N ILE A 146 -8.35 6.09 -13.52
CA ILE A 146 -9.80 6.12 -13.27
C ILE A 146 -10.49 7.24 -14.07
N GLY A 147 -9.74 8.29 -14.43
CA GLY A 147 -10.20 9.40 -15.28
C GLY A 147 -10.31 9.06 -16.75
#